data_AF-A0A5A7PBL6-F1
#
_entry.id   AF-A0A5A7PBL6-F1
#
_cell.length_a   1.000
_cell.length_b   1.000
_cell.length_c   1.000
_cell.angle_alpha   90.00
_cell.angle_beta   90.00
_cell.angle_gamma   90.00
#
_symmetry.space_group_name_H-M   'P 1'
#
loop_
_entity.id
_entity.type
_entity.pdbx_description
1 polymer ?
#
loop_
_entity_poly.entity_id
_entity_poly.type
_entity_poly.pdbx_seq_one_letter_code
_entity_poly.pdbx_strand_id
1 'polypeptide(L)'
;MLQVNNSIAPGRNYHWILAPQARERTEKMGGGMEVNKNRWIEEWSSARENLELNFRWTRRNLALVGIFGLAVPVLVYKGIVREFHMQDEDAGRPYRKFWLS
;
A
#
# COMPACT_ATOMS: atom_id res chain seq x y z
N MET A 1 30.73 -79.43 24.55
CA MET A 1 32.18 -79.18 24.37
C MET A 1 32.33 -77.79 23.80
N LEU A 2 32.95 -76.89 24.56
CA LEU A 2 33.12 -75.46 24.26
C LEU A 2 34.10 -75.25 23.09
N GLN A 3 33.82 -74.26 22.22
CA GLN A 3 34.80 -73.21 21.92
C GLN A 3 34.09 -71.87 21.63
N VAL A 4 34.49 -70.87 22.41
CA VAL A 4 34.26 -69.44 22.24
C VAL A 4 35.13 -68.94 21.08
N ASN A 5 34.61 -68.05 20.23
CA ASN A 5 35.47 -67.07 19.58
C ASN A 5 34.77 -65.72 19.36
N ASN A 6 35.54 -64.68 19.67
CA ASN A 6 35.14 -63.32 19.99
C ASN A 6 35.53 -62.41 18.83
N SER A 7 34.57 -61.74 18.17
CA SER A 7 34.81 -60.60 17.25
C SER A 7 33.49 -59.88 16.94
N ILE A 8 33.04 -59.04 17.86
CA ILE A 8 32.05 -57.99 17.60
C ILE A 8 32.80 -56.88 16.86
N ALA A 9 32.48 -56.65 15.58
CA ALA A 9 33.07 -55.58 14.80
C ALA A 9 32.58 -54.20 15.32
N PRO A 10 33.49 -53.23 15.53
CA PRO A 10 33.16 -51.90 16.02
C PRO A 10 32.74 -50.98 14.86
N GLY A 11 31.63 -50.26 15.01
CA GLY A 11 31.19 -49.32 13.97
C GLY A 11 29.91 -48.54 14.26
N ARG A 12 29.59 -48.25 15.52
CA ARG A 12 28.59 -47.23 15.84
C ARG A 12 29.24 -45.84 15.81
N ASN A 13 29.09 -45.14 14.70
CA ASN A 13 29.33 -43.70 14.63
C ASN A 13 28.00 -42.97 14.67
N TYR A 14 27.65 -42.51 15.85
CA TYR A 14 26.65 -41.50 16.06
C TYR A 14 27.36 -40.14 16.05
N HIS A 15 27.19 -39.42 14.95
CA HIS A 15 27.75 -38.09 14.73
C HIS A 15 26.71 -37.05 15.15
N TRP A 16 26.82 -36.63 16.40
CA TRP A 16 26.25 -35.41 16.94
C TRP A 16 27.24 -34.25 16.67
N ILE A 17 26.72 -33.02 16.50
CA ILE A 17 27.35 -31.69 16.71
C ILE A 17 27.60 -30.84 15.43
N LEU A 18 26.73 -29.81 15.29
CA LEU A 18 26.83 -28.51 14.58
C LEU A 18 26.58 -28.39 13.07
N ALA A 19 25.34 -28.02 12.70
CA ALA A 19 25.09 -27.06 11.63
C ALA A 19 24.39 -25.81 12.22
N PRO A 20 25.07 -24.66 12.34
CA PRO A 20 24.53 -23.44 12.89
C PRO A 20 23.89 -22.56 11.78
N GLN A 21 22.88 -23.02 11.03
CA GLN A 21 22.19 -22.13 10.07
C GLN A 21 20.84 -22.64 9.54
N ALA A 22 19.87 -22.92 10.41
CA ALA A 22 18.47 -23.04 9.97
C ALA A 22 17.50 -22.44 10.99
N ARG A 23 17.88 -21.28 11.54
CA ARG A 23 16.93 -20.24 11.89
C ARG A 23 16.79 -19.32 10.70
N GLU A 24 15.96 -19.69 9.74
CA GLU A 24 15.22 -18.65 9.04
C GLU A 24 13.75 -18.95 9.21
N ARG A 25 13.12 -17.94 9.80
CA ARG A 25 11.74 -17.91 10.21
C ARG A 25 10.90 -18.46 9.07
N THR A 26 10.10 -19.47 9.38
CA THR A 26 8.78 -19.62 8.79
C THR A 26 8.01 -18.35 9.14
N GLU A 27 8.33 -17.26 8.46
CA GLU A 27 7.41 -16.17 8.20
C GLU A 27 6.31 -16.80 7.37
N LYS A 28 5.36 -17.43 8.06
CA LYS A 28 3.99 -17.58 7.59
C LYS A 28 3.42 -16.16 7.47
N MET A 29 3.94 -15.36 6.53
CA MET A 29 3.15 -14.27 5.96
C MET A 29 2.00 -14.98 5.27
N GLY A 30 0.78 -14.73 5.74
CA GLY A 30 -0.42 -15.50 5.41
C GLY A 30 -0.70 -15.62 3.92
N GLY A 31 -0.09 -16.60 3.26
CA GLY A 31 -0.43 -17.07 1.92
C GLY A 31 -1.65 -17.98 2.00
N GLY A 32 -2.80 -17.40 2.35
CA GLY A 32 -4.04 -18.11 2.65
C GLY A 32 -5.24 -17.64 1.83
N MET A 33 -5.02 -17.12 0.63
CA MET A 33 -6.10 -16.86 -0.32
C MET A 33 -5.75 -17.49 -1.66
N GLU A 34 -6.21 -18.72 -1.88
CA GLU A 34 -6.36 -19.29 -3.22
C GLU A 34 -7.52 -18.57 -3.94
N VAL A 35 -7.27 -17.31 -4.28
CA VAL A 35 -8.06 -16.57 -5.27
C VAL A 35 -7.42 -16.85 -6.62
N ASN A 36 -8.23 -17.11 -7.66
CA ASN A 36 -7.74 -17.26 -9.02
C ASN A 36 -6.94 -16.03 -9.43
N LYS A 37 -5.61 -16.14 -9.38
CA LYS A 37 -4.69 -15.05 -9.70
C LYS A 37 -4.80 -14.74 -11.18
N ASN A 38 -5.40 -13.60 -11.51
CA ASN A 38 -5.42 -13.09 -12.86
C ASN A 38 -4.23 -12.14 -13.03
N ARG A 39 -3.27 -12.54 -13.87
CA ARG A 39 -2.07 -11.75 -14.15
C ARG A 39 -2.40 -10.30 -14.51
N TRP A 40 -3.43 -10.04 -15.30
CA TRP A 40 -3.79 -8.68 -15.71
C TRP A 40 -4.31 -7.83 -14.55
N ILE A 41 -4.99 -8.45 -13.57
CA ILE A 41 -5.51 -7.76 -12.39
C ILE A 41 -4.36 -7.45 -11.43
N GLU A 42 -3.44 -8.39 -11.24
CA GLU A 42 -2.25 -8.18 -10.40
C GLU A 42 -1.32 -7.11 -10.99
N GLU A 43 -1.04 -7.17 -12.30
CA GLU A 43 -0.25 -6.15 -13.00
C GLU A 43 -0.92 -4.77 -12.94
N TRP A 44 -2.23 -4.70 -13.15
CA TRP A 44 -2.96 -3.43 -13.03
C TRP A 44 -2.94 -2.87 -11.61
N SER A 45 -3.17 -3.71 -10.59
CA SER A 45 -3.08 -3.30 -9.19
C SER A 45 -1.70 -2.78 -8.85
N SER A 46 -0.65 -3.53 -9.25
CA SER A 46 0.74 -3.16 -9.03
C SER A 46 1.10 -1.84 -9.74
N ALA A 47 0.59 -1.60 -10.95
CA ALA A 47 0.81 -0.34 -11.66
C ALA A 47 0.15 0.86 -10.97
N ARG A 48 -1.00 0.68 -10.30
CA ARG A 48 -1.66 1.75 -9.52
C ARG A 48 -0.92 2.03 -8.23
N GLU A 49 -0.46 1.00 -7.53
CA GLU A 49 0.34 1.13 -6.32
C GLU A 49 1.66 1.86 -6.59
N ASN A 50 2.26 1.65 -7.76
CA ASN A 50 3.53 2.28 -8.17
C ASN A 50 3.35 3.51 -9.09
N LEU A 51 2.15 4.10 -9.12
CA LEU A 51 1.85 5.23 -10.01
C LEU A 51 2.72 6.46 -9.70
N GLU A 52 3.09 6.62 -8.42
CA GLU A 52 3.95 7.70 -7.93
C GLU A 52 5.34 7.67 -8.58
N LEU A 53 5.91 6.47 -8.79
CA LEU A 53 7.21 6.28 -9.44
C LEU A 53 7.21 6.69 -10.91
N ASN A 54 6.05 6.60 -11.55
CA ASN A 54 5.85 6.92 -12.97
C ASN A 54 5.39 8.37 -13.17
N PHE A 55 5.07 9.09 -12.09
CA PHE A 55 4.59 10.45 -12.19
C PHE A 55 5.71 11.40 -12.63
N ARG A 56 5.38 12.30 -13.57
CA ARG A 56 6.32 13.29 -14.09
C ARG A 56 5.68 14.67 -14.09
N TRP A 57 6.46 15.68 -13.70
CA TRP A 57 6.07 17.08 -13.81
C TRP A 57 6.14 17.56 -15.26
N THR A 58 5.08 17.29 -16.01
CA THR A 58 4.88 17.81 -17.36
C THR A 58 4.00 19.05 -17.32
N ARG A 59 4.04 19.87 -18.38
CA ARG A 59 3.16 21.05 -18.49
C ARG A 59 1.68 20.67 -18.39
N ARG A 60 1.29 19.52 -18.96
CA ARG A 60 -0.08 18.99 -18.86
C ARG A 60 -0.43 18.60 -17.42
N ASN A 61 0.46 17.90 -16.72
CA ASN A 61 0.20 17.48 -15.33
C ASN A 61 0.15 18.68 -14.38
N LEU A 62 1.01 19.67 -14.58
CA LEU A 62 0.94 20.94 -13.85
C LEU A 62 -0.37 21.68 -14.10
N ALA A 63 -0.84 21.74 -15.35
CA ALA A 63 -2.13 22.35 -15.67
C ALA A 63 -3.29 21.60 -14.99
N LEU A 64 -3.27 20.27 -14.99
CA LEU A 64 -4.29 19.46 -14.32
C LEU A 64 -4.30 19.69 -12.80
N VAL A 65 -3.11 19.71 -12.17
CA VAL A 65 -2.98 20.01 -10.74
C VAL A 65 -3.47 21.44 -10.44
N GLY A 66 -3.15 22.42 -11.29
CA GLY A 66 -3.63 23.80 -11.10
C GLY A 66 -5.14 23.92 -11.24
N ILE A 67 -5.74 23.26 -12.24
CA ILE A 67 -7.19 23.31 -12.46
C ILE A 67 -7.92 22.60 -11.31
N PHE A 68 -7.60 21.34 -11.03
CA PHE A 68 -8.34 20.53 -10.08
C PHE A 68 -7.92 20.77 -8.62
N GLY A 69 -6.65 21.09 -8.38
CA GLY A 69 -6.13 21.36 -7.04
C GLY A 69 -6.38 22.79 -6.55
N LEU A 70 -6.57 23.76 -7.44
CA LEU A 70 -6.76 25.16 -7.06
C LEU A 70 -8.00 25.80 -7.69
N ALA A 71 -8.10 25.81 -9.02
CA ALA A 71 -9.15 26.57 -9.71
C ALA A 71 -10.56 26.08 -9.34
N VAL A 72 -10.80 24.76 -9.40
CA VAL A 72 -12.11 24.17 -9.09
C VAL A 72 -12.51 24.44 -7.64
N PRO A 73 -11.70 24.15 -6.61
CA PRO A 73 -12.05 24.47 -5.21
C PRO A 73 -12.36 25.95 -4.98
N VAL A 74 -11.57 26.86 -5.57
CA VAL A 74 -11.77 28.31 -5.41
C VAL A 74 -13.08 28.76 -6.06
N LEU A 75 -13.39 28.27 -7.26
CA LEU A 75 -14.64 28.61 -7.96
C LEU A 75 -15.86 28.08 -7.22
N VAL A 76 -15.79 26.85 -6.71
CA VAL A 76 -16.86 26.26 -5.89
C VAL A 76 -17.09 27.10 -4.64
N TYR A 77 -16.02 27.45 -3.92
CA TYR A 77 -16.13 28.29 -2.73
C TYR A 77 -16.78 29.65 -3.04
N LYS A 78 -16.32 30.33 -4.10
CA LYS A 78 -16.89 31.62 -4.52
C LYS A 78 -18.36 31.51 -4.93
N GLY A 79 -18.73 30.43 -5.62
CA GLY A 79 -20.12 30.16 -5.99
C GLY A 79 -21.01 30.00 -4.75
N ILE A 80 -20.56 29.21 -3.78
CA ILE A 80 -21.27 28.98 -2.53
C ILE A 80 -21.41 30.28 -1.71
N VAL A 81 -20.33 31.05 -1.56
CA VAL A 81 -20.37 32.33 -0.84
C VAL A 81 -21.35 33.30 -1.49
N ARG A 82 -21.30 33.42 -2.82
CA ARG A 82 -22.23 34.26 -3.58
C ARG A 82 -23.68 33.82 -3.39
N GLU A 83 -23.94 32.51 -3.40
CA GLU A 83 -25.28 31.97 -3.17
C GLU A 83 -25.80 32.33 -1.76
N PHE A 84 -24.96 32.17 -0.73
CA PHE A 84 -25.33 32.57 0.64
C PHE A 84 -25.58 34.06 0.78
N HIS A 85 -24.80 34.86 0.06
CA HIS A 85 -24.93 36.31 -0.01
C HIS A 85 -26.24 36.74 -0.65
N MET A 86 -26.63 36.12 -1.77
CA MET A 86 -27.93 36.36 -2.42
C MET A 86 -29.10 35.97 -1.50
N GLN A 87 -28.98 34.84 -0.79
CA GLN A 87 -30.02 34.43 0.17
C GLN A 87 -30.12 35.37 1.37
N ASP A 88 -28.99 35.90 1.86
CA ASP A 88 -28.98 36.86 2.96
C ASP A 88 -29.59 38.21 2.51
N GLU A 89 -29.36 38.66 1.27
CA GLU A 89 -30.04 39.84 0.69
C GLU A 89 -31.56 39.64 0.60
N ASP A 90 -32.01 38.52 0.03
CA ASP A 90 -33.44 38.21 -0.10
C ASP A 90 -34.13 38.09 1.27
N ALA A 91 -33.40 37.63 2.29
CA ALA A 91 -33.89 37.51 3.66
C ALA A 91 -33.78 38.82 4.47
N GLY A 92 -33.24 39.90 3.89
CA GLY A 92 -33.00 41.18 4.57
C GLY A 92 -31.99 41.09 5.72
N ARG A 93 -31.09 40.10 5.69
CA ARG A 93 -30.07 39.85 6.72
C ARG A 93 -28.75 40.52 6.34
N PRO A 94 -27.96 40.98 7.33
CA PRO A 94 -26.65 41.56 7.05
C PRO A 94 -25.69 40.50 6.49
N TYR A 95 -24.85 40.93 5.53
CA TYR A 95 -23.85 40.08 4.90
C TYR A 95 -22.92 39.40 5.90
N ARG A 96 -22.83 38.08 5.82
CA ARG A 96 -21.90 37.28 6.62
C ARG A 96 -20.50 37.32 6.00
N LYS A 97 -19.49 37.55 6.84
CA LYS A 97 -18.08 37.48 6.45
C LYS A 97 -17.65 36.03 6.33
N PHE A 98 -17.24 35.67 5.13
CA PHE A 98 -16.60 34.39 4.86
C PHE A 98 -15.09 34.61 4.73
N TRP A 99 -14.31 33.55 4.92
CA TRP A 99 -12.85 33.58 5.00
C TRP A 99 -12.14 34.34 3.85
N LEU A 100 -12.74 34.42 2.66
CA LEU A 100 -12.20 35.11 1.48
C LEU A 100 -13.12 36.24 0.96
N SER A 101 -13.99 36.82 1.81
CA SER A 101 -14.95 37.89 1.43
C SER A 101 -15.06 39.03 2.44
#